data_AF-A0AAX4JB10-F1
#
_entry.id   AF-A0AAX4JB10-F1
#
_cell.length_a   1.000
_cell.length_b   1.000
_cell.length_c   1.000
_cell.angle_alpha   90.00
_cell.angle_beta   90.00
_cell.angle_gamma   90.00
#
_symmetry.space_group_name_H-M   'P 1'
#
loop_
_entity.id
_entity.type
_entity.pdbx_description
1 polymer ?
#
loop_
_entity_poly.entity_id
_entity_poly.type
_entity_poly.pdbx_seq_one_letter_code
_entity_poly.pdbx_strand_id
1 'polypeptide(L)'
;MRYEKVSKVEIKDKWINNMYKEDISDKIIRMVIETYSNYNCTNYKCNNINNSYTNKYNCTKYNSYYYNNYYYNYSRLLDFKNILPLYLITGFIYLRKYLKNVKKGFRDSILFKLFLTCIWMGIKNYNDLQIQDFLESYRCDYKEITFIEANILSKINYDIDITENEMMNWDIN
;
A
#
# COMPACT_ATOMS: atom_id res chain seq x y z
N MET A 1 34.16 16.61 -0.60
CA MET A 1 33.24 16.11 -1.65
C MET A 1 31.91 16.82 -1.48
N ARG A 2 31.49 17.63 -2.45
CA ARG A 2 30.12 18.15 -2.49
C ARG A 2 29.27 17.06 -3.12
N TYR A 3 28.40 16.42 -2.34
CA TYR A 3 27.37 15.56 -2.92
C TYR A 3 26.43 16.48 -3.71
N GLU A 4 26.33 16.27 -5.03
CA GLU A 4 25.31 16.91 -5.85
C GLU A 4 23.95 16.51 -5.29
N LYS A 5 23.20 17.50 -4.77
CA LYS A 5 21.78 17.34 -4.47
C LYS A 5 21.06 17.18 -5.81
N VAL A 6 20.98 15.95 -6.31
CA VAL A 6 20.04 15.61 -7.39
C VAL A 6 18.66 16.00 -6.90
N SER A 7 17.95 16.82 -7.66
CA SER A 7 16.65 17.31 -7.22
C SER A 7 15.63 16.17 -7.23
N LYS A 8 14.68 16.17 -6.28
CA LYS A 8 13.57 15.17 -6.27
C LYS A 8 12.79 15.15 -7.61
N VAL A 9 12.85 16.25 -8.37
CA VAL A 9 12.27 16.42 -9.70
C VAL A 9 13.02 15.60 -10.76
N GLU A 10 14.36 15.67 -10.82
CA GLU A 10 15.17 14.87 -11.75
C GLU A 10 15.03 13.36 -11.49
N ILE A 11 14.87 13.00 -10.21
CA ILE A 11 14.58 11.62 -9.81
C ILE A 11 13.21 11.22 -10.39
N LYS A 12 12.15 11.98 -10.11
CA LYS A 12 10.78 11.75 -10.64
C LYS A 12 10.77 11.52 -12.15
N ASP A 13 11.43 12.39 -12.93
CA ASP A 13 11.44 12.29 -14.39
C ASP A 13 12.15 11.03 -14.91
N LYS A 14 13.26 10.62 -14.28
CA LYS A 14 13.92 9.34 -14.59
C LYS A 14 13.02 8.14 -14.35
N TRP A 15 12.26 8.14 -13.25
CA TRP A 15 11.37 7.04 -12.90
C TRP A 15 10.15 6.98 -13.82
N ILE A 16 9.55 8.13 -14.12
CA ILE A 16 8.41 8.22 -15.04
C ILE A 16 8.78 7.61 -16.41
N ASN A 17 9.94 7.98 -16.95
CA ASN A 17 10.39 7.48 -18.25
C ASN A 17 10.65 5.96 -18.28
N ASN A 18 10.98 5.34 -17.14
CA ASN A 18 11.17 3.90 -17.02
C ASN A 18 9.87 3.11 -16.77
N MET A 19 8.76 3.78 -16.43
CA MET A 19 7.53 3.16 -15.91
C MET A 19 6.33 3.15 -16.87
N TYR A 20 6.43 3.72 -18.08
CA TYR A 20 5.35 3.67 -19.08
C TYR A 20 5.28 2.30 -19.77
N LYS A 21 4.73 1.30 -19.07
CA LYS A 21 4.16 0.08 -19.65
C LYS A 21 2.86 -0.27 -18.92
N GLU A 22 1.80 -0.55 -19.69
CA GLU A 22 0.39 -0.69 -19.27
C GLU A 22 0.05 -1.82 -18.27
N ASP A 23 1.02 -2.43 -17.58
CA ASP A 23 0.79 -3.54 -16.64
C ASP A 23 1.38 -3.29 -15.23
N ILE A 24 2.06 -2.16 -15.01
CA ILE A 24 2.71 -1.88 -13.72
C ILE A 24 1.67 -1.55 -12.64
N SER A 25 0.66 -0.73 -12.93
CA SER A 25 -0.39 -0.39 -11.95
C SER A 25 -1.18 -1.62 -11.51
N ASP A 26 -1.55 -2.51 -12.44
CA ASP A 26 -2.25 -3.76 -12.12
C ASP A 26 -1.37 -4.69 -11.29
N LYS A 27 -0.08 -4.83 -11.63
CA LYS A 27 0.89 -5.58 -10.82
C LYS A 27 0.96 -5.04 -9.39
N ILE A 28 1.07 -3.71 -9.22
CA ILE A 28 1.11 -3.09 -7.89
C ILE A 28 -0.17 -3.40 -7.10
N ILE A 29 -1.35 -3.25 -7.72
CA ILE A 29 -2.63 -3.54 -7.07
C ILE A 29 -2.70 -4.99 -6.59
N ARG A 30 -2.28 -5.96 -7.40
CA ARG A 30 -2.22 -7.37 -6.99
C ARG A 30 -1.30 -7.56 -5.79
N MET A 31 -0.10 -6.97 -5.84
CA MET A 31 0.88 -7.07 -4.76
C MET A 31 0.40 -6.44 -3.46
N VAL A 32 -0.36 -5.33 -3.52
CA VAL A 32 -1.01 -4.71 -2.35
C VAL A 32 -1.95 -5.70 -1.68
N ILE A 33 -2.82 -6.34 -2.47
CA ILE A 33 -3.80 -7.30 -1.94
C ILE A 33 -3.09 -8.53 -1.37
N GLU A 34 -2.13 -9.09 -2.08
CA GLU A 34 -1.35 -10.25 -1.62
C GLU A 34 -0.62 -9.96 -0.31
N THR A 35 0.10 -8.83 -0.24
CA THR A 35 0.85 -8.41 0.96
C THR A 35 -0.08 -8.23 2.16
N TYR A 36 -1.20 -7.52 1.98
CA TYR A 36 -2.16 -7.28 3.04
C TYR A 36 -2.84 -8.58 3.51
N SER A 37 -3.19 -9.44 2.56
CA SER A 37 -3.84 -10.73 2.84
C SER A 37 -2.92 -11.68 3.60
N ASN A 38 -1.64 -11.72 3.22
CA ASN A 38 -0.61 -12.49 3.91
C ASN A 38 -0.41 -12.01 5.35
N TYR A 39 -0.33 -10.69 5.56
CA TYR A 39 -0.25 -10.07 6.89
C TYR A 39 -1.46 -10.41 7.78
N ASN A 40 -2.67 -10.36 7.23
CA ASN A 40 -3.86 -10.71 7.99
C ASN A 40 -3.86 -12.21 8.34
N CYS A 41 -3.54 -13.09 7.39
CA CYS A 41 -3.43 -14.53 7.61
C CYS A 41 -2.46 -14.90 8.73
N THR A 42 -1.29 -14.26 8.81
CA THR A 42 -0.30 -14.51 9.87
C THR A 42 -0.83 -14.08 11.24
N ASN A 43 -1.49 -12.92 11.32
CA ASN A 43 -2.03 -12.41 12.59
C ASN A 43 -3.29 -13.15 13.08
N TYR A 44 -4.11 -13.69 12.18
CA TYR A 44 -5.26 -14.51 12.56
C TYR A 44 -4.86 -15.93 12.99
N LYS A 45 -3.82 -16.52 12.39
CA LYS A 45 -3.31 -17.86 12.77
C LYS A 45 -2.64 -17.87 14.15
N CYS A 46 -1.96 -16.79 14.55
CA CYS A 46 -1.33 -16.71 15.87
C CYS A 46 -2.32 -16.63 17.05
N ASN A 47 -3.61 -16.35 16.81
CA ASN A 47 -4.62 -16.29 17.88
C ASN A 47 -5.44 -17.57 18.08
N ASN A 48 -5.20 -18.63 17.28
CA ASN A 48 -6.03 -19.85 17.29
C ASN A 48 -5.24 -21.16 17.45
N ILE A 49 -4.01 -21.11 17.98
CA ILE A 49 -3.28 -22.34 18.35
C ILE A 49 -3.74 -22.77 19.74
N ASN A 50 -4.90 -23.42 19.78
CA ASN A 50 -5.32 -24.41 20.78
C ASN A 50 -6.52 -25.18 20.20
N ASN A 51 -6.26 -26.08 19.24
CA ASN A 51 -6.97 -27.37 19.09
C ASN A 51 -6.59 -28.06 17.77
N SER A 52 -5.99 -29.24 17.89
CA SER A 52 -5.25 -29.97 16.86
C SER A 52 -6.09 -30.92 15.99
N TYR A 53 -7.40 -30.69 15.77
CA TYR A 53 -8.23 -31.62 14.98
C TYR A 53 -9.23 -31.00 13.98
N THR A 54 -9.18 -29.71 13.68
CA THR A 54 -10.15 -29.04 12.78
C THR A 54 -9.57 -28.39 11.51
N ASN A 55 -8.38 -28.80 11.05
CA ASN A 55 -7.65 -28.09 9.99
C ASN A 55 -8.15 -28.28 8.54
N LYS A 56 -8.97 -29.30 8.24
CA LYS A 56 -9.34 -29.59 6.84
C LYS A 56 -10.60 -28.86 6.34
N TYR A 57 -11.59 -28.64 7.20
CA TYR A 57 -12.84 -27.94 6.85
C TYR A 57 -12.75 -26.40 6.98
N ASN A 58 -11.83 -25.91 7.81
CA ASN A 58 -11.60 -24.46 7.93
C ASN A 58 -10.88 -23.87 6.71
N CYS A 59 -10.08 -24.67 5.98
CA CYS A 59 -9.30 -24.22 4.83
C CYS A 59 -10.17 -23.94 3.59
N THR A 60 -11.22 -24.73 3.35
CA THR A 60 -12.13 -24.54 2.19
C THR A 60 -13.10 -23.37 2.38
N LYS A 61 -13.58 -23.13 3.61
CA LYS A 61 -14.39 -21.94 3.94
C LYS A 61 -13.53 -20.66 3.94
N TYR A 62 -12.26 -20.77 4.36
CA TYR A 62 -11.28 -19.69 4.21
C TYR A 62 -11.04 -19.34 2.74
N ASN A 63 -10.89 -20.33 1.85
CA ASN A 63 -10.63 -20.07 0.43
C ASN A 63 -11.77 -19.33 -0.27
N SER A 64 -13.04 -19.66 0.02
CA SER A 64 -14.19 -18.94 -0.55
C SER A 64 -14.32 -17.51 -0.02
N TYR A 65 -14.07 -17.29 1.28
CA TYR A 65 -14.06 -15.95 1.89
C TYR A 65 -12.88 -15.10 1.37
N TYR A 66 -11.70 -15.72 1.23
CA TYR A 66 -10.50 -15.11 0.67
C TYR A 66 -10.68 -14.69 -0.78
N TYR A 67 -11.30 -15.55 -1.60
CA TYR A 67 -11.59 -15.25 -3.00
C TYR A 67 -12.56 -14.06 -3.10
N ASN A 68 -13.67 -14.07 -2.35
CA ASN A 68 -14.63 -12.96 -2.40
C ASN A 68 -14.02 -11.62 -1.94
N ASN A 69 -13.18 -11.64 -0.91
CA ASN A 69 -12.48 -10.43 -0.45
C ASN A 69 -11.38 -9.97 -1.42
N TYR A 70 -10.68 -10.89 -2.08
CA TYR A 70 -9.70 -10.56 -3.11
C TYR A 70 -10.36 -9.77 -4.23
N TYR A 71 -11.46 -10.27 -4.81
CA TYR A 71 -12.16 -9.58 -5.90
C TYR A 71 -12.80 -8.27 -5.44
N TYR A 72 -13.35 -8.22 -4.23
CA TYR A 72 -13.90 -7.00 -3.65
C TYR A 72 -12.81 -5.91 -3.51
N ASN A 73 -11.67 -6.25 -2.91
CA ASN A 73 -10.55 -5.32 -2.76
C ASN A 73 -9.95 -4.95 -4.10
N TYR A 74 -9.77 -5.90 -5.02
CA TYR A 74 -9.27 -5.63 -6.37
C TYR A 74 -10.17 -4.65 -7.11
N SER A 75 -11.48 -4.88 -7.12
CA SER A 75 -12.46 -3.99 -7.75
C SER A 75 -12.36 -2.55 -7.23
N ARG A 76 -12.20 -2.37 -5.90
CA ARG A 76 -12.05 -1.03 -5.31
C ARG A 76 -10.70 -0.38 -5.59
N LEU A 77 -9.63 -1.17 -5.64
CA LEU A 77 -8.28 -0.66 -5.87
C LEU A 77 -8.02 -0.36 -7.36
N LEU A 78 -8.83 -0.89 -8.29
CA LEU A 78 -8.77 -0.54 -9.71
C LEU A 78 -8.98 0.95 -9.97
N ASP A 79 -9.68 1.67 -9.09
CA ASP A 79 -9.84 3.13 -9.18
C ASP A 79 -8.50 3.88 -9.10
N PHE A 80 -7.43 3.20 -8.66
CA PHE A 80 -6.07 3.73 -8.59
C PHE A 80 -5.26 3.48 -9.87
N LYS A 81 -5.78 2.76 -10.86
CA LYS A 81 -5.05 2.41 -12.10
C LYS A 81 -4.55 3.63 -12.87
N ASN A 82 -5.29 4.74 -12.80
CA ASN A 82 -4.96 6.00 -13.46
C ASN A 82 -3.97 6.88 -12.69
N ILE A 83 -3.59 6.48 -11.48
CA ILE A 83 -2.56 7.16 -10.71
C ILE A 83 -1.19 6.83 -11.30
N LEU A 84 -0.30 7.82 -11.34
CA LEU A 84 1.07 7.64 -11.79
C LEU A 84 1.74 6.46 -11.03
N PRO A 85 2.37 5.49 -11.73
CA PRO A 85 2.98 4.32 -11.09
C PRO A 85 3.95 4.64 -9.94
N LEU A 86 4.67 5.75 -10.05
CA LEU A 86 5.54 6.26 -8.99
C LEU A 86 4.81 6.41 -7.64
N TYR A 87 3.60 6.97 -7.64
CA TYR A 87 2.80 7.18 -6.43
C TYR A 87 2.21 5.88 -5.89
N LEU A 88 1.89 4.95 -6.79
CA LEU A 88 1.45 3.61 -6.42
C LEU A 88 2.57 2.81 -5.75
N ILE A 89 3.79 2.87 -6.29
CA ILE A 89 4.96 2.18 -5.72
C ILE A 89 5.32 2.77 -4.36
N THR A 90 5.39 4.10 -4.26
CA THR A 90 5.69 4.77 -2.99
C THR A 90 4.62 4.46 -1.94
N GLY A 91 3.34 4.48 -2.32
CA GLY A 91 2.25 4.04 -1.47
C GLY A 91 2.40 2.59 -1.03
N PHE A 92 2.85 1.69 -1.91
CA PHE A 92 3.05 0.28 -1.59
C PHE A 92 4.20 0.08 -0.60
N ILE A 93 5.30 0.81 -0.76
CA ILE A 93 6.45 0.79 0.15
C ILE A 93 6.02 1.24 1.56
N TYR A 94 5.29 2.35 1.68
CA TYR A 94 4.78 2.80 2.98
C TYR A 94 3.82 1.79 3.61
N LEU A 95 2.94 1.18 2.81
CA LEU A 95 2.05 0.12 3.30
C LEU A 95 2.86 -1.08 3.84
N ARG A 96 3.91 -1.52 3.15
CA ARG A 96 4.81 -2.58 3.63
C ARG A 96 5.48 -2.21 4.95
N LYS A 97 6.06 -1.01 5.04
CA LYS A 97 6.67 -0.50 6.28
C LYS A 97 5.66 -0.49 7.42
N TYR A 98 4.44 -0.02 7.16
CA TYR A 98 3.36 0.04 8.14
C TYR A 98 2.95 -1.34 8.63
N LEU A 99 2.63 -2.27 7.72
CA LEU A 99 2.19 -3.62 8.08
C LEU A 99 3.27 -4.40 8.84
N LYS A 100 4.56 -4.17 8.56
CA LYS A 100 5.66 -4.78 9.32
C LYS A 100 5.66 -4.39 10.80
N ASN A 101 5.20 -3.18 11.12
CA ASN A 101 5.27 -2.60 12.46
C ASN A 101 3.95 -2.68 13.25
N VAL A 102 2.85 -3.10 12.61
CA VAL A 102 1.57 -3.33 13.28
C VAL A 102 1.41 -4.80 13.66
N LYS A 103 0.85 -5.08 14.84
CA LYS A 103 0.67 -6.43 15.39
C LYS A 103 -0.77 -6.96 15.30
N LYS A 104 -1.71 -6.13 14.84
CA LYS A 104 -3.15 -6.44 14.83
C LYS A 104 -3.66 -6.55 13.40
N GLY A 105 -4.42 -7.61 13.13
CA GLY A 105 -5.14 -7.76 11.86
C GLY A 105 -6.17 -6.65 11.66
N PHE A 106 -6.45 -6.35 10.40
CA PHE A 106 -7.37 -5.29 9.98
C PHE A 106 -8.58 -5.88 9.25
N ARG A 107 -9.71 -5.16 9.30
CA ARG A 107 -10.87 -5.48 8.45
C ARG A 107 -10.56 -5.11 7.01
N ASP A 108 -10.91 -5.96 6.05
CA ASP A 108 -10.58 -5.75 4.62
C ASP A 108 -11.09 -4.41 4.07
N SER A 109 -12.22 -3.92 4.59
CA SER A 109 -12.79 -2.61 4.21
C SER A 109 -11.87 -1.41 4.46
N ILE A 110 -10.82 -1.56 5.28
CA ILE A 110 -9.87 -0.49 5.59
C ILE A 110 -8.69 -0.45 4.62
N LEU A 111 -8.41 -1.53 3.86
CA LEU A 111 -7.27 -1.61 2.95
C LEU A 111 -7.27 -0.46 1.95
N PHE A 112 -8.42 -0.19 1.34
CA PHE A 112 -8.58 0.92 0.40
C PHE A 112 -8.13 2.26 1.01
N LYS A 113 -8.58 2.56 2.24
CA LYS A 113 -8.26 3.82 2.92
C LYS A 113 -6.80 3.89 3.35
N LEU A 114 -6.25 2.78 3.85
CA LEU A 114 -4.83 2.69 4.19
C LEU A 114 -3.95 2.93 2.96
N PHE A 115 -4.23 2.24 1.86
CA PHE A 115 -3.42 2.35 0.65
C PHE A 115 -3.59 3.73 -0.01
N LEU A 116 -4.80 4.26 -0.08
CA LEU A 116 -5.04 5.64 -0.53
C LEU A 116 -4.24 6.65 0.28
N THR A 117 -4.21 6.50 1.61
CA THR A 117 -3.42 7.38 2.50
C THR A 117 -1.92 7.23 2.27
N CYS A 118 -1.44 6.01 1.96
CA CYS A 118 -0.04 5.80 1.60
C CYS A 118 0.31 6.48 0.26
N ILE A 119 -0.55 6.37 -0.76
CA ILE A 119 -0.40 7.07 -2.04
C ILE A 119 -0.37 8.58 -1.82
N TRP A 120 -1.29 9.08 -0.99
CA TRP A 120 -1.37 10.48 -0.59
C TRP A 120 -0.06 11.00 0.03
N MET A 121 0.53 10.22 0.95
CA MET A 121 1.84 10.53 1.51
C MET A 121 2.94 10.54 0.44
N GLY A 122 2.86 9.66 -0.56
CA GLY A 122 3.74 9.63 -1.72
C GLY A 122 3.68 10.95 -2.50
N ILE A 123 2.47 11.38 -2.90
CA ILE A 123 2.24 12.63 -3.63
C ILE A 123 2.80 13.84 -2.85
N LYS A 124 2.51 13.92 -1.55
CA LYS A 124 3.06 14.96 -0.65
C LYS A 124 4.60 14.98 -0.66
N ASN A 125 5.25 13.82 -0.61
CA ASN A 125 6.71 13.74 -0.55
C ASN A 125 7.41 14.27 -1.81
N TYR A 126 6.73 14.19 -2.97
CA TYR A 126 7.21 14.74 -4.25
C TYR A 126 6.73 16.16 -4.54
N ASN A 127 6.01 16.81 -3.60
CA ASN A 127 5.50 18.18 -3.72
C ASN A 127 4.68 18.44 -5.00
N ASP A 128 3.90 17.47 -5.46
CA ASP A 128 3.06 17.69 -6.65
C ASP A 128 1.87 18.60 -6.31
N LEU A 129 1.62 19.65 -7.09
CA LEU A 129 0.64 20.71 -6.78
C LEU A 129 -0.83 20.25 -6.85
N GLN A 130 -1.09 19.00 -7.28
CA GLN A 130 -2.44 18.44 -7.49
C GLN A 130 -3.03 17.74 -6.24
N ILE A 131 -2.55 18.11 -5.06
CA ILE A 131 -2.92 17.52 -3.77
C ILE A 131 -4.42 17.69 -3.46
N GLN A 132 -5.02 18.84 -3.75
CA GLN A 132 -6.42 19.07 -3.37
C GLN A 132 -7.40 18.22 -4.22
N ASP A 133 -7.17 18.20 -5.53
CA ASP A 133 -8.02 17.49 -6.52
C ASP A 133 -8.00 15.97 -6.33
N PHE A 134 -6.90 15.44 -5.78
CA PHE A 134 -6.72 14.01 -5.56
C PHE A 134 -7.73 13.44 -4.56
N LEU A 135 -7.87 14.04 -3.36
CA LEU A 135 -8.76 13.49 -2.33
C LEU A 135 -10.24 13.67 -2.68
N GLU A 136 -10.57 14.75 -3.39
CA GLU A 136 -11.93 14.99 -3.90
C GLU A 136 -12.35 13.92 -4.90
N SER A 137 -11.44 13.49 -5.78
CA SER A 137 -11.67 12.43 -6.77
C SER A 137 -12.06 11.09 -6.15
N TYR A 138 -11.60 10.82 -4.93
CA TYR A 138 -11.92 9.58 -4.18
C TYR A 138 -12.97 9.77 -3.07
N ARG A 139 -13.63 10.93 -3.02
CA ARG A 139 -14.70 11.27 -2.05
C ARG A 139 -14.33 10.94 -0.59
N CYS A 140 -13.09 11.18 -0.21
CA CYS A 140 -12.59 10.87 1.13
C CYS A 140 -12.64 12.10 2.05
N ASP A 141 -12.98 11.87 3.31
CA ASP A 141 -12.92 12.92 4.33
C ASP A 141 -11.45 13.23 4.66
N TYR A 142 -11.05 14.49 4.46
CA TYR A 142 -9.71 14.97 4.77
C TYR A 142 -9.31 14.69 6.23
N LYS A 143 -10.25 14.82 7.18
CA LYS A 143 -9.97 14.56 8.60
C LYS A 143 -9.64 13.09 8.84
N GLU A 144 -10.38 12.19 8.18
CA GLU A 144 -10.14 10.76 8.26
C GLU A 144 -8.77 10.39 7.67
N ILE A 145 -8.44 10.91 6.48
CA ILE A 145 -7.15 10.67 5.83
C ILE A 145 -6.00 11.20 6.69
N THR A 146 -6.13 12.40 7.26
CA THR A 146 -5.11 12.98 8.15
C THR A 146 -4.91 12.15 9.41
N PHE A 147 -5.99 11.61 9.98
CA PHE A 147 -5.90 10.72 11.14
C PHE A 147 -5.19 9.40 10.79
N ILE A 148 -5.53 8.79 9.65
CA ILE A 148 -4.86 7.58 9.17
C ILE A 148 -3.39 7.85 8.86
N GLU A 149 -3.07 9.00 8.24
CA GLU A 149 -1.70 9.44 7.92
C GLU A 149 -0.87 9.54 9.21
N ALA A 150 -1.37 10.22 10.24
CA ALA A 150 -0.71 10.32 11.53
C ALA A 150 -0.48 8.95 12.17
N ASN A 151 -1.45 8.04 12.06
CA ASN A 151 -1.30 6.67 12.54
C ASN A 151 -0.19 5.92 11.80
N ILE A 152 -0.17 5.97 10.47
CA ILE A 152 0.85 5.33 9.64
C ILE A 152 2.24 5.86 10.01
N LEU A 153 2.40 7.19 10.02
CA LEU A 153 3.65 7.87 10.37
C LEU A 153 4.19 7.42 11.73
N SER A 154 3.31 7.33 12.73
CA SER A 154 3.70 6.87 14.08
C SER A 154 4.20 5.42 14.09
N LYS A 155 3.71 4.56 13.20
CA LYS A 155 4.10 3.15 13.11
C LYS A 155 5.35 2.92 12.27
N ILE A 156 5.64 3.80 11.32
CA ILE A 156 6.88 3.76 10.54
C ILE A 156 7.98 4.62 11.16
N ASN A 157 7.80 5.14 12.38
CA ASN A 157 8.74 6.06 13.04
C ASN A 157 9.14 7.26 12.18
N TYR A 158 8.19 7.79 11.40
CA TYR A 158 8.42 8.88 10.45
C TYR A 158 9.51 8.59 9.38
N ASP A 159 9.79 7.30 9.09
CA ASP A 159 10.66 6.86 8.01
C ASP A 159 9.99 7.05 6.63
N ILE A 160 9.89 8.32 6.23
CA ILE A 160 9.22 8.78 4.99
C ILE A 160 10.17 8.84 3.79
N ASP A 161 11.47 8.76 4.01
CA ASP A 161 12.44 8.79 2.92
C ASP A 161 12.47 7.41 2.26
N ILE A 162 12.19 7.39 0.96
CA ILE A 162 12.27 6.18 0.14
C ILE A 162 13.59 6.23 -0.61
N THR A 163 14.45 5.25 -0.35
CA THR A 163 15.72 5.11 -1.04
C THR A 163 15.53 4.63 -2.48
N GLU A 164 16.51 4.90 -3.35
CA GLU A 164 16.53 4.38 -4.72
C GLU A 164 16.47 2.85 -4.75
N ASN A 165 17.15 2.18 -3.80
CA ASN A 165 17.12 0.73 -3.68
C ASN A 165 15.73 0.19 -3.33
N GLU A 166 14.99 0.85 -2.43
CA GLU A 166 13.60 0.46 -2.13
C GLU A 166 12.69 0.65 -3.34
N MET A 167 12.91 1.72 -4.10
CA MET A 167 12.14 2.00 -5.30
C MET A 167 12.47 1.06 -6.46
N MET A 168 13.73 0.60 -6.62
CA MET A 168 14.10 -0.38 -7.65
C MET A 168 13.64 -1.79 -7.30
N ASN A 169 13.68 -2.16 -6.02
CA ASN A 169 13.37 -3.50 -5.52
C ASN A 169 11.99 -3.60 -4.87
N TRP A 170 11.08 -2.70 -5.25
CA TRP A 170 9.75 -2.59 -4.63
C TRP A 170 8.94 -3.88 -4.74
N ASP A 171 9.17 -4.66 -5.79
CA ASP A 171 8.48 -5.90 -6.10
C ASP A 171 9.17 -7.17 -5.58
N ILE A 172 10.29 -7.03 -4.87
CA ILE A 172 11.03 -8.13 -4.25
C ILE A 172 10.60 -8.26 -2.78
N ASN A 173 10.23 -9.47 -2.36
CA ASN A 173 9.76 -9.79 -1.01
C ASN A 173 10.92 -9.93 -0.01
#